data_AF-A0A1G4IS27-F1
#
_entry.id   AF-A0A1G4IS27-F1
#
_cell.length_a   1.000
_cell.length_b   1.000
_cell.length_c   1.000
_cell.angle_alpha   90.00
_cell.angle_beta   90.00
_cell.angle_gamma   90.00
#
_symmetry.space_group_name_H-M   'P 1'
#
loop_
_entity.id
_entity.type
_entity.pdbx_description
1 polymer ?
#
loop_
_entity_poly.entity_id
_entity_poly.type
_entity_poly.pdbx_seq_one_letter_code
_entity_poly.pdbx_strand_id
1 'polypeptide(L)'
;MTEVLGDKSAKKNFVKSRLRERTGSIFKNRQESNMAPRGISHDQILISPGPPSLVQIAKNLEGDILSVSKHSTVDNIVILGSTGLTGGLIVTQLTRPWVYLNSTNDLQRKLNNLYPNSDLFEKHHLFLKKSRSPLCNGLTRKKVIQVVKNLFCFVRKPLAMEDAESADDLDSSWEHKLVYKGSNLVCTKQNIFYDKPTLTEGTLKIPDTLQKIPGSVELQIQQYTYRLVYDNSTDVHGESCRHTLTIDLKINVICLLEKESLKWPSLLKTLFGPQPTAVSVASKRLEKTTAWNFPPLDQVETLISALGSTSFQQRKTNVSRRAVDYDMNIKMIEAFCGKKTPGVEKKAVVITSFNNVVLSSTCDYFRTKLTLEQDLATRMPGLDKLILLRPGPLVGYHTQYSTGSPSQRYVKPAFVPTSLFNIYCFKRKCWQHQVRFVKDLMKYGLKVKVSEACARMSYGHSCSPLLGYAVPAYKVAFVAAIRAIHLEDGACFVELIRSDQIDKMA
;
A
#
# COMPACT_ATOMS: atom_id res chain seq x y z
N MET A 1 -25.27 76.09 -23.31
CA MET A 1 -24.55 76.42 -24.56
C MET A 1 -23.10 76.71 -24.20
N THR A 2 -22.18 76.17 -25.00
CA THR A 2 -20.73 76.42 -25.08
C THR A 2 -19.80 76.00 -23.93
N GLU A 3 -19.22 74.81 -24.13
CA GLU A 3 -17.80 74.41 -24.03
C GLU A 3 -16.87 75.00 -22.97
N VAL A 4 -16.30 74.12 -22.15
CA VAL A 4 -14.89 74.18 -21.74
C VAL A 4 -14.26 72.79 -21.85
N LEU A 5 -13.53 72.57 -22.94
CA LEU A 5 -12.55 71.50 -23.11
C LEU A 5 -11.28 71.86 -22.33
N GLY A 6 -10.96 71.08 -21.29
CA GLY A 6 -9.80 71.29 -20.41
C GLY A 6 -8.99 70.03 -20.15
N ASP A 7 -8.12 69.72 -21.10
CA ASP A 7 -6.78 69.15 -20.98
C ASP A 7 -6.51 67.90 -20.08
N LYS A 8 -6.66 66.70 -20.67
CA LYS A 8 -6.14 65.42 -20.12
C LYS A 8 -4.69 65.12 -20.54
N SER A 9 -4.02 66.00 -21.31
CA SER A 9 -2.66 65.78 -21.79
C SER A 9 -1.59 66.21 -20.77
N ALA A 10 -1.87 67.25 -19.99
CA ALA A 10 -0.95 67.79 -18.99
C ALA A 10 -0.65 66.80 -17.82
N LYS A 11 -1.65 66.02 -17.37
CA LYS A 11 -1.45 65.03 -16.28
C LYS A 11 -0.61 63.81 -16.69
N LYS A 12 -0.56 63.47 -17.98
CA LYS A 12 0.19 62.30 -18.47
C LYS A 12 1.68 62.59 -18.64
N ASN A 13 2.03 63.85 -18.93
CA ASN A 13 3.42 64.30 -19.05
C ASN A 13 4.08 64.53 -17.67
N PHE A 14 3.32 64.91 -16.64
CA PHE A 14 3.82 65.08 -15.27
C PHE A 14 4.20 63.76 -14.58
N VAL A 15 3.54 62.65 -14.93
CA VAL A 15 3.89 61.31 -14.39
C VAL A 15 5.09 60.69 -15.13
N LYS A 16 5.28 61.03 -16.41
CA LYS A 16 6.44 60.58 -17.21
C LYS A 16 7.74 61.29 -16.81
N SER A 17 7.70 62.55 -16.38
CA SER A 17 8.89 63.25 -15.87
C SER A 17 9.32 62.74 -14.49
N ARG A 18 8.38 62.38 -13.61
CA ARG A 18 8.68 61.78 -12.29
C ARG A 18 9.26 60.37 -12.33
N LEU A 19 9.04 59.62 -13.41
CA LEU A 19 9.61 58.27 -13.60
C LEU A 19 10.99 58.27 -14.27
N ARG A 20 11.41 59.40 -14.86
CA ARG A 20 12.76 59.57 -15.43
C ARG A 20 13.78 60.11 -14.42
N GLU A 21 13.34 60.68 -13.31
CA GLU A 21 14.21 61.13 -12.20
C GLU A 21 14.62 60.01 -11.22
N ARG A 22 14.05 58.80 -11.32
CA ARG A 22 14.37 57.65 -10.44
C ARG A 22 15.24 56.55 -11.06
N THR A 23 15.70 56.72 -12.29
CA THR A 23 16.57 55.75 -13.00
C THR A 23 17.84 56.40 -13.55
N GLY A 24 18.38 57.39 -12.84
CA GLY A 24 19.71 57.94 -13.08
C GLY A 24 20.69 57.54 -11.97
N SER A 25 21.91 57.13 -12.36
CA SER A 25 23.12 56.99 -11.55
C SER A 25 23.34 55.68 -10.76
N ILE A 26 23.76 54.60 -11.45
CA ILE A 26 24.59 53.52 -10.82
C ILE A 26 26.04 53.53 -11.32
N PHE A 27 26.39 54.28 -12.36
CA PHE A 27 27.79 54.46 -12.76
C PHE A 27 28.28 55.87 -12.40
N LYS A 28 28.72 56.02 -11.15
CA LYS A 28 29.65 57.09 -10.78
C LYS A 28 31.05 56.52 -10.68
N ASN A 29 31.93 57.12 -11.48
CA ASN A 29 33.38 57.03 -11.41
C ASN A 29 33.89 57.20 -9.97
N ARG A 30 34.86 56.37 -9.59
CA ARG A 30 35.81 56.70 -8.52
C ARG A 30 37.22 56.56 -9.09
N GLN A 31 37.89 57.70 -9.18
CA GLN A 31 39.34 57.81 -9.41
C GLN A 31 40.11 57.18 -8.24
N GLU A 32 41.13 56.40 -8.63
CA GLU A 32 42.52 56.34 -8.15
C GLU A 32 42.86 56.25 -6.65
N SER A 33 43.61 55.20 -6.29
CA SER A 33 45.01 55.35 -5.84
C SER A 33 45.77 54.00 -5.73
N ASN A 34 46.88 53.90 -6.46
CA ASN A 34 48.16 53.25 -6.14
C ASN A 34 48.23 51.74 -5.84
N MET A 35 48.64 50.95 -6.85
CA MET A 35 49.90 50.17 -6.80
C MET A 35 50.29 49.65 -8.20
N ALA A 36 51.56 49.79 -8.56
CA ALA A 36 52.14 49.46 -9.86
C ALA A 36 52.76 48.02 -9.87
N PRO A 37 53.44 47.55 -10.94
CA PRO A 37 52.83 46.71 -11.96
C PRO A 37 53.58 45.37 -12.15
N ARG A 38 52.91 44.33 -12.65
CA ARG A 38 53.57 43.27 -13.42
C ARG A 38 52.71 42.93 -14.63
N GLY A 39 53.23 43.28 -15.80
CA GLY A 39 52.59 43.01 -17.07
C GLY A 39 52.57 41.52 -17.41
N ILE A 40 51.60 41.15 -18.23
CA ILE A 40 51.71 40.09 -19.23
C ILE A 40 50.87 40.54 -20.44
N SER A 41 51.60 40.69 -21.55
CA SER A 41 51.25 40.49 -22.96
C SER A 41 49.78 40.47 -23.38
N HIS A 42 49.46 41.38 -24.30
CA HIS A 42 48.50 41.15 -25.37
C HIS A 42 48.90 39.89 -26.15
N ASP A 43 48.03 38.88 -26.13
CA ASP A 43 47.73 37.96 -27.24
C ASP A 43 46.87 36.82 -26.72
N GLN A 44 45.55 37.03 -26.70
CA GLN A 44 44.57 35.95 -26.75
C GLN A 44 43.24 36.55 -27.21
N ILE A 45 43.01 36.45 -28.52
CA ILE A 45 41.70 36.65 -29.13
C ILE A 45 40.76 35.58 -28.54
N LEU A 46 39.99 35.94 -27.52
CA LEU A 46 38.86 35.14 -27.06
C LEU A 46 37.71 35.38 -28.03
N ILE A 47 37.64 34.54 -29.07
CA ILE A 47 36.43 34.35 -29.87
C ILE A 47 35.33 33.89 -28.90
N SER A 48 34.38 34.77 -28.61
CA SER A 48 33.15 34.41 -27.93
C SER A 48 32.46 33.29 -28.71
N PRO A 49 32.09 32.15 -28.10
CA PRO A 49 31.28 31.17 -28.80
C PRO A 49 29.93 31.83 -29.12
N GLY A 50 29.54 31.74 -30.39
CA GLY A 50 28.27 32.29 -30.89
C GLY A 50 27.07 31.74 -30.13
N PRO A 51 25.89 32.40 -30.27
CA PRO A 51 24.69 31.99 -29.55
C PRO A 51 24.38 30.52 -29.86
N PRO A 52 24.07 29.68 -28.85
CA PRO A 52 23.83 28.26 -29.07
C PRO A 52 22.69 28.08 -30.06
N SER A 53 22.86 27.14 -30.99
CA SER A 53 21.84 26.87 -31.99
C SER A 53 20.52 26.50 -31.31
N LEU A 54 19.39 26.82 -31.94
CA LEU A 54 18.06 26.44 -31.46
C LEU A 54 17.95 24.93 -31.15
N VAL A 55 18.79 24.11 -31.78
CA VAL A 55 18.90 22.66 -31.53
C VAL A 55 19.60 22.34 -30.20
N GLN A 56 20.61 23.12 -29.79
CA GLN A 56 21.24 22.99 -28.46
C GLN A 56 20.35 23.56 -27.34
N ILE A 57 19.62 24.64 -27.63
CA ILE A 57 18.60 25.16 -26.71
C ILE A 57 17.47 24.13 -26.54
N ALA A 58 17.01 23.48 -27.61
CA ALA A 58 16.04 22.39 -27.54
C ALA A 58 16.55 21.16 -26.77
N LYS A 59 17.81 20.76 -26.94
CA LYS A 59 18.43 19.66 -26.16
C LYS A 59 18.58 19.99 -24.67
N ASN A 60 18.87 21.24 -24.33
CA ASN A 60 18.93 21.67 -22.93
C ASN A 60 17.54 21.86 -22.30
N LEU A 61 16.52 22.21 -23.10
CA LEU A 61 15.11 22.27 -22.66
C LEU A 61 14.45 20.89 -22.52
N GLU A 62 14.84 19.89 -23.32
CA GLU A 62 14.42 18.49 -23.12
C GLU A 62 14.95 17.90 -21.81
N GLY A 63 16.11 18.36 -21.33
CA GLY A 63 16.69 17.95 -20.04
C GLY A 63 16.01 18.58 -18.82
N ASP A 64 15.56 19.84 -18.91
CA ASP A 64 15.08 20.61 -17.74
C ASP A 64 13.56 20.82 -17.66
N ILE A 65 12.77 20.63 -18.73
CA ILE A 65 11.29 20.71 -18.65
C ILE A 65 10.64 19.36 -18.34
N LEU A 66 11.36 18.24 -18.54
CA LEU A 66 10.91 16.89 -18.25
C LEU A 66 11.63 16.26 -17.06
N SER A 67 12.10 17.08 -16.10
CA SER A 67 12.30 16.55 -14.74
C SER A 67 10.93 16.17 -14.19
N VAL A 68 10.47 14.96 -14.54
CA VAL A 68 9.31 14.31 -13.95
C VAL A 68 9.64 14.25 -12.46
N SER A 69 9.13 15.20 -11.69
CA SER A 69 9.17 15.18 -10.23
C SER A 69 8.43 13.92 -9.82
N LYS A 70 9.19 12.84 -9.66
CA LYS A 70 8.66 11.54 -9.28
C LYS A 70 8.36 11.60 -7.80
N HIS A 71 7.16 12.03 -7.46
CA HIS A 71 6.70 11.99 -6.08
C HIS A 71 6.49 10.53 -5.70
N SER A 72 7.12 10.10 -4.61
CA SER A 72 6.93 8.78 -4.04
C SER A 72 6.26 8.86 -2.68
N THR A 73 5.33 7.95 -2.42
CA THR A 73 4.77 7.71 -1.08
C THR A 73 5.01 6.25 -0.72
N VAL A 74 5.42 5.97 0.51
CA VAL A 74 5.73 4.62 0.98
C VAL A 74 4.89 4.31 2.21
N ASP A 75 4.17 3.20 2.20
CA ASP A 75 3.46 2.71 3.38
C ASP A 75 4.01 1.36 3.79
N ASN A 76 4.14 1.16 5.09
CA ASN A 76 4.70 -0.04 5.68
C ASN A 76 3.67 -0.67 6.63
N ILE A 77 3.33 -1.93 6.36
CA ILE A 77 2.36 -2.70 7.14
C ILE A 77 3.04 -3.98 7.64
N VAL A 78 2.90 -4.28 8.92
CA VAL A 78 3.34 -5.56 9.50
C VAL A 78 2.16 -6.51 9.57
N ILE A 79 2.33 -7.75 9.13
CA ILE A 79 1.29 -8.78 9.10
C ILE A 79 1.76 -10.01 9.87
N LEU A 80 0.93 -10.44 10.82
CA LEU A 80 1.15 -11.64 11.63
C LEU A 80 0.10 -12.70 11.30
N GLY A 81 0.53 -13.95 11.16
CA GLY A 81 -0.38 -15.07 10.90
C GLY A 81 -0.81 -15.21 9.44
N SER A 82 -0.03 -14.69 8.49
CA SER A 82 -0.34 -14.74 7.05
C SER A 82 -0.37 -16.16 6.45
N THR A 83 0.11 -17.19 7.15
CA THR A 83 -0.04 -18.59 6.73
C THR A 83 -1.38 -19.22 7.16
N GLY A 84 -2.19 -18.52 7.96
CA GLY A 84 -3.52 -18.96 8.40
C GLY A 84 -4.59 -18.71 7.35
N LEU A 85 -5.79 -19.28 7.54
CA LEU A 85 -6.92 -19.12 6.61
C LEU A 85 -7.23 -17.64 6.32
N THR A 86 -7.54 -16.86 7.36
CA THR A 86 -7.85 -15.44 7.19
C THR A 86 -6.60 -14.63 6.87
N GLY A 87 -5.47 -14.92 7.52
CA GLY A 87 -4.24 -14.16 7.32
C GLY A 87 -3.69 -14.23 5.90
N GLY A 88 -3.74 -15.40 5.24
CA GLY A 88 -3.32 -15.54 3.85
C GLY A 88 -4.21 -14.74 2.91
N LEU A 89 -5.53 -14.82 3.14
CA LEU A 89 -6.51 -14.04 2.41
C LEU A 89 -6.32 -12.53 2.62
N ILE A 90 -5.90 -12.06 3.80
CA ILE A 90 -5.59 -10.64 4.03
C ILE A 90 -4.44 -10.20 3.12
N VAL A 91 -3.36 -10.98 3.05
CA VAL A 91 -2.24 -10.64 2.15
C VAL A 91 -2.72 -10.63 0.70
N THR A 92 -3.52 -11.61 0.28
CA THR A 92 -4.14 -11.63 -1.06
C THR A 92 -4.96 -10.36 -1.33
N GLN A 93 -5.81 -9.93 -0.39
CA GLN A 93 -6.58 -8.69 -0.56
C GLN A 93 -5.66 -7.46 -0.64
N LEU A 94 -4.62 -7.37 0.20
CA LEU A 94 -3.67 -6.25 0.18
C LEU A 94 -2.76 -6.25 -1.05
N THR A 95 -2.63 -7.36 -1.78
CA THR A 95 -1.95 -7.38 -3.10
C THR A 95 -2.83 -6.90 -4.24
N ARG A 96 -4.16 -6.81 -4.05
CA ARG A 96 -5.09 -6.36 -5.08
C ARG A 96 -5.07 -4.84 -5.21
N PRO A 97 -4.89 -4.28 -6.41
CA PRO A 97 -4.84 -2.83 -6.59
C PRO A 97 -6.17 -2.16 -6.23
N TRP A 98 -7.31 -2.83 -6.47
CA TRP A 98 -8.66 -2.29 -6.24
C TRP A 98 -8.95 -1.90 -4.78
N VAL A 99 -8.30 -2.57 -3.82
CA VAL A 99 -8.46 -2.26 -2.37
C VAL A 99 -7.94 -0.84 -2.04
N TYR A 100 -6.98 -0.34 -2.82
CA TYR A 100 -6.42 1.01 -2.66
C TYR A 100 -7.18 2.08 -3.46
N LEU A 101 -8.01 1.66 -4.42
CA LEU A 101 -8.72 2.54 -5.34
C LEU A 101 -10.13 2.82 -4.82
N ASN A 102 -10.94 1.80 -4.60
CA ASN A 102 -12.39 2.00 -4.51
C ASN A 102 -12.93 2.21 -3.10
N SER A 103 -12.25 1.73 -2.05
CA SER A 103 -12.86 1.56 -0.73
C SER A 103 -12.32 2.49 0.36
N THR A 104 -11.23 3.22 0.12
CA THR A 104 -10.50 3.89 1.22
C THR A 104 -10.16 5.36 0.99
N ASN A 105 -10.41 5.91 -0.21
CA ASN A 105 -9.93 7.24 -0.65
C ASN A 105 -8.43 7.46 -0.42
N ASP A 106 -7.66 6.38 -0.21
CA ASP A 106 -6.26 6.44 0.20
C ASP A 106 -5.41 7.15 -0.85
N LEU A 107 -5.66 6.84 -2.12
CA LEU A 107 -4.95 7.44 -3.23
C LEU A 107 -5.26 8.94 -3.36
N GLN A 108 -6.52 9.35 -3.24
CA GLN A 108 -6.92 10.75 -3.27
C GLN A 108 -6.26 11.55 -2.13
N ARG A 109 -6.25 11.00 -0.92
CA ARG A 109 -5.57 11.64 0.22
C ARG A 109 -4.08 11.79 -0.02
N LYS A 110 -3.41 10.76 -0.54
CA LYS A 110 -1.97 10.85 -0.88
C LYS A 110 -1.70 11.93 -1.92
N LEU A 111 -2.58 12.05 -2.93
CA LEU A 111 -2.50 13.13 -3.91
C LEU A 111 -2.68 14.50 -3.26
N ASN A 112 -3.66 14.65 -2.35
CA ASN A 112 -3.89 15.88 -1.60
C ASN A 112 -2.72 16.24 -0.68
N ASN A 113 -2.05 15.26 -0.06
CA ASN A 113 -0.87 15.51 0.79
C ASN A 113 0.35 15.95 -0.02
N LEU A 114 0.50 15.43 -1.25
CA LEU A 114 1.56 15.86 -2.17
C LEU A 114 1.30 17.28 -2.73
N TYR A 115 0.04 17.69 -2.76
CA TYR A 115 -0.43 18.97 -3.29
C TYR A 115 -1.57 19.50 -2.42
N PRO A 116 -1.28 20.07 -1.24
CA PRO A 116 -2.32 20.66 -0.41
C PRO A 116 -3.07 21.73 -1.23
N ASN A 117 -4.41 21.72 -1.14
CA ASN A 117 -5.28 22.58 -1.94
C ASN A 117 -4.73 24.00 -2.06
N SER A 118 -4.66 24.48 -3.30
CA SER A 118 -4.11 25.76 -3.72
C SER A 118 -4.85 27.01 -3.19
N ASP A 119 -5.81 26.85 -2.27
CA ASP A 119 -6.53 27.96 -1.63
C ASP A 119 -5.60 28.85 -0.78
N LEU A 120 -4.41 28.37 -0.43
CA LEU A 120 -3.36 29.18 0.19
C LEU A 120 -2.49 29.96 -0.82
N PHE A 121 -2.42 29.53 -2.08
CA PHE A 121 -1.66 30.22 -3.13
C PHE A 121 -2.41 31.43 -3.71
N GLU A 122 -3.75 31.45 -3.65
CA GLU A 122 -4.54 32.59 -4.12
C GLU A 122 -4.44 33.82 -3.21
N LYS A 123 -4.18 33.65 -1.90
CA LYS A 123 -4.17 34.78 -0.95
C LYS A 123 -2.93 35.68 -1.06
N HIS A 124 -1.82 35.22 -1.65
CA HIS A 124 -0.58 36.00 -1.75
C HIS A 124 -0.31 36.65 -3.12
N HIS A 125 -1.19 36.47 -4.11
CA HIS A 125 -1.04 37.07 -5.45
C HIS A 125 -2.21 38.00 -5.84
N LEU A 126 -2.54 38.96 -4.97
CA LEU A 126 -3.58 39.98 -5.22
C LEU A 126 -3.21 41.06 -6.27
N PHE A 127 -2.03 41.00 -6.91
CA PHE A 127 -1.57 42.04 -7.85
C PHE A 127 -1.58 41.67 -9.35
N LEU A 128 -2.10 40.50 -9.74
CA LEU A 128 -2.22 40.13 -11.16
C LEU A 128 -3.64 39.71 -11.53
N LYS A 129 -4.61 40.64 -11.37
CA LYS A 129 -5.88 40.58 -12.12
C LYS A 129 -5.63 40.93 -13.60
N LYS A 130 -5.07 39.98 -14.35
CA LYS A 130 -5.38 39.84 -15.78
C LYS A 130 -6.08 38.50 -15.91
N SER A 131 -7.26 38.48 -16.54
CA SER A 131 -7.91 37.25 -16.98
C SER A 131 -7.00 36.58 -17.99
N ARG A 132 -6.10 35.73 -17.51
CA ARG A 132 -5.43 34.77 -18.36
C ARG A 132 -6.51 33.74 -18.67
N SER A 133 -7.03 33.77 -19.90
CA SER A 133 -7.50 32.56 -20.54
C SER A 133 -6.48 31.45 -20.22
N PRO A 134 -6.90 30.27 -19.74
CA PRO A 134 -5.95 29.20 -19.50
C PRO A 134 -5.32 28.91 -20.86
N LEU A 135 -4.00 29.12 -20.97
CA LEU A 135 -3.21 28.62 -22.07
C LEU A 135 -3.25 27.08 -21.97
N CYS A 136 -4.36 26.48 -22.36
CA CYS A 136 -4.52 25.06 -22.64
C CYS A 136 -3.88 24.70 -23.99
N ASN A 137 -2.81 25.39 -24.37
CA ASN A 137 -2.13 25.18 -25.65
C ASN A 137 -0.91 24.27 -25.43
N GLY A 138 -1.12 22.97 -25.68
CA GLY A 138 -0.09 22.07 -26.22
C GLY A 138 0.79 21.28 -25.23
N LEU A 139 0.82 21.59 -23.94
CA LEU A 139 1.64 20.82 -22.99
C LEU A 139 0.82 19.70 -22.34
N THR A 140 0.88 18.49 -22.89
CA THR A 140 0.51 17.26 -22.20
C THR A 140 1.32 17.15 -20.90
N ARG A 141 0.72 17.55 -19.79
CA ARG A 141 1.34 17.42 -18.46
C ARG A 141 1.25 15.96 -18.01
N LYS A 142 2.15 15.13 -18.54
CA LYS A 142 2.30 13.75 -18.06
C LYS A 142 3.00 13.78 -16.71
N LYS A 143 2.31 13.33 -15.66
CA LYS A 143 2.90 13.18 -14.33
C LYS A 143 2.93 11.72 -13.92
N VAL A 144 4.04 11.30 -13.31
CA VAL A 144 4.16 9.95 -12.74
C VAL A 144 4.29 10.07 -11.23
N ILE A 145 3.43 9.37 -10.50
CA ILE A 145 3.47 9.25 -9.04
C ILE A 145 3.72 7.79 -8.71
N GLN A 146 4.66 7.54 -7.79
CA GLN A 146 4.99 6.20 -7.35
C GLN A 146 4.41 5.94 -5.96
N VAL A 147 3.57 4.93 -5.82
CA VAL A 147 3.05 4.48 -4.53
C VAL A 147 3.69 3.14 -4.22
N VAL A 148 4.44 3.05 -3.13
CA VAL A 148 5.07 1.81 -2.68
C VAL A 148 4.36 1.34 -1.42
N LYS A 149 3.92 0.08 -1.41
CA LYS A 149 3.30 -0.58 -0.26
C LYS A 149 4.19 -1.76 0.12
N ASN A 150 4.72 -1.76 1.34
CA ASN A 150 5.54 -2.83 1.86
C ASN A 150 4.75 -3.62 2.91
N LEU A 151 4.53 -4.91 2.64
CA LEU A 151 3.82 -5.84 3.51
C LEU A 151 4.83 -6.79 4.16
N PHE A 152 5.19 -6.55 5.41
CA PHE A 152 6.15 -7.33 6.16
C PHE A 152 5.47 -8.47 6.91
N CYS A 153 5.58 -9.68 6.39
CA CYS A 153 4.94 -10.88 6.92
C CYS A 153 5.90 -11.69 7.79
N PHE A 154 5.58 -11.89 9.08
CA PHE A 154 6.31 -12.83 9.94
C PHE A 154 5.71 -14.22 9.81
N VAL A 155 6.49 -15.17 9.30
CA VAL A 155 6.00 -16.51 8.93
C VAL A 155 6.97 -17.61 9.33
N ARG A 156 6.41 -18.80 9.64
CA ARG A 156 7.22 -20.01 9.90
C ARG A 156 7.54 -20.80 8.63
N LYS A 157 6.81 -20.52 7.54
CA LYS A 157 6.86 -21.25 6.27
C LYS A 157 6.68 -20.27 5.10
N PRO A 158 7.25 -20.56 3.93
CA PRO A 158 7.05 -19.75 2.73
C PRO A 158 5.57 -19.57 2.41
N LEU A 159 5.20 -18.38 1.95
CA LEU A 159 3.86 -18.12 1.44
C LEU A 159 3.81 -18.56 -0.02
N ALA A 160 2.87 -19.44 -0.33
CA ALA A 160 2.49 -19.73 -1.71
C ALA A 160 1.44 -18.69 -2.10
N MET A 161 1.89 -17.63 -2.75
CA MET A 161 1.01 -16.58 -3.27
C MET A 161 0.73 -16.86 -4.74
N GLU A 162 -0.49 -16.53 -5.16
CA GLU A 162 -0.91 -16.66 -6.55
C GLU A 162 -0.28 -15.55 -7.42
N ASP A 163 -0.42 -15.72 -8.74
CA ASP A 163 -0.01 -14.72 -9.71
C ASP A 163 -0.78 -13.40 -9.50
N ALA A 164 -0.27 -12.30 -10.05
CA ALA A 164 -1.00 -11.04 -10.03
C ALA A 164 -2.40 -11.23 -10.62
N GLU A 165 -3.44 -10.90 -9.86
CA GLU A 165 -4.81 -10.98 -10.36
C GLU A 165 -4.94 -10.13 -11.62
N SER A 166 -5.45 -10.74 -12.69
CA SER A 166 -5.74 -10.01 -13.91
C SER A 166 -6.91 -9.07 -13.66
N ALA A 167 -6.95 -7.97 -14.41
CA ALA A 167 -8.11 -7.09 -14.44
C ALA A 167 -9.35 -7.78 -15.04
N ASP A 168 -9.26 -9.05 -15.44
CA ASP A 168 -10.36 -9.80 -16.06
C ASP A 168 -11.58 -9.93 -15.15
N ASP A 169 -11.36 -10.01 -13.84
CA ASP A 169 -12.42 -10.10 -12.82
C ASP A 169 -13.17 -8.78 -12.58
N LEU A 170 -12.64 -7.64 -13.08
CA LEU A 170 -13.36 -6.37 -13.05
C LEU A 170 -14.46 -6.33 -14.10
N ASP A 171 -15.62 -5.77 -13.74
CA ASP A 171 -16.68 -5.48 -14.70
C ASP A 171 -16.16 -4.50 -15.78
N SER A 172 -16.63 -4.68 -17.00
CA SER A 172 -16.48 -3.76 -18.12
C SER A 172 -16.88 -2.31 -17.80
N SER A 173 -17.83 -2.13 -16.88
CA SER A 173 -18.30 -0.83 -16.41
C SER A 173 -17.41 -0.19 -15.34
N TRP A 174 -16.36 -0.86 -14.89
CA TRP A 174 -15.51 -0.37 -13.81
C TRP A 174 -14.78 0.92 -14.20
N GLU A 175 -14.99 1.96 -13.41
CA GLU A 175 -14.28 3.24 -13.48
C GLU A 175 -13.83 3.67 -12.08
N HIS A 176 -12.68 4.31 -12.00
CA HIS A 176 -12.19 4.96 -10.79
C HIS A 176 -11.85 6.42 -11.09
N LYS A 177 -12.33 7.33 -10.24
CA LYS A 177 -12.23 8.78 -10.44
C LYS A 177 -11.33 9.40 -9.37
N LEU A 178 -10.45 10.30 -9.80
CA LEU A 178 -9.57 11.08 -8.92
C LEU A 178 -9.61 12.54 -9.29
N VAL A 179 -9.46 13.42 -8.30
CA VAL A 179 -9.30 14.85 -8.51
C VAL A 179 -7.83 15.20 -8.38
N TYR A 180 -7.24 15.79 -9.41
CA TYR A 180 -5.84 16.22 -9.39
C TYR A 180 -5.70 17.63 -9.96
N LYS A 181 -5.24 18.58 -9.13
CA LYS A 181 -5.06 19.99 -9.50
C LYS A 181 -6.31 20.63 -10.14
N GLY A 182 -7.49 20.29 -9.62
CA GLY A 182 -8.78 20.80 -10.12
C GLY A 182 -9.36 20.04 -11.31
N SER A 183 -8.63 19.08 -11.91
CA SER A 183 -9.14 18.24 -13.00
C SER A 183 -9.67 16.91 -12.46
N ASN A 184 -10.81 16.46 -13.00
CA ASN A 184 -11.35 15.12 -12.77
C ASN A 184 -10.70 14.15 -13.75
N LEU A 185 -10.00 13.15 -13.24
CA LEU A 185 -9.33 12.14 -14.04
C LEU A 185 -9.99 10.78 -13.82
N VAL A 186 -10.12 10.01 -14.90
CA VAL A 186 -10.79 8.70 -14.89
C VAL A 186 -9.82 7.61 -15.32
N CYS A 187 -9.79 6.51 -14.57
CA CYS A 187 -9.12 5.27 -14.96
C CYS A 187 -10.19 4.21 -15.21
N THR A 188 -10.17 3.62 -16.40
CA THR A 188 -11.04 2.48 -16.75
C THR A 188 -10.23 1.18 -16.69
N LYS A 189 -10.91 0.03 -16.80
CA LYS A 189 -10.27 -1.30 -16.84
C LYS A 189 -9.14 -1.41 -17.89
N GLN A 190 -9.29 -0.76 -19.04
CA GLN A 190 -8.30 -0.80 -20.13
C GLN A 190 -7.01 -0.04 -19.81
N ASN A 191 -7.06 0.86 -18.83
CA ASN A 191 -5.95 1.72 -18.43
C ASN A 191 -5.12 1.11 -17.28
N ILE A 192 -5.36 -0.16 -16.94
CA ILE A 192 -4.65 -0.91 -15.91
C ILE A 192 -3.67 -1.86 -16.57
N PHE A 193 -2.39 -1.62 -16.31
CA PHE A 193 -1.30 -2.49 -16.76
C PHE A 193 -0.66 -3.14 -15.54
N TYR A 194 -0.26 -4.40 -15.66
CA TYR A 194 0.39 -5.12 -14.58
C TYR A 194 1.50 -6.02 -15.12
N ASP A 195 2.57 -6.12 -14.35
CA ASP A 195 3.69 -7.02 -14.65
C ASP A 195 3.51 -8.36 -13.93
N LYS A 196 4.14 -9.41 -14.46
CA LYS A 196 4.21 -10.70 -13.74
C LYS A 196 4.95 -10.50 -12.42
N PRO A 197 4.46 -11.08 -11.31
CA PRO A 197 5.09 -10.90 -10.01
C PRO A 197 6.50 -11.50 -10.01
N THR A 198 7.47 -10.74 -9.51
CA THR A 198 8.85 -11.22 -9.41
C THR A 198 9.10 -11.80 -8.02
N LEU A 199 9.52 -13.07 -7.97
CA LEU A 199 9.88 -13.76 -6.74
C LEU A 199 11.40 -13.78 -6.54
N THR A 200 11.86 -13.27 -5.41
CA THR A 200 13.27 -13.33 -4.98
C THR A 200 13.35 -14.04 -3.64
N GLU A 201 14.15 -15.10 -3.56
CA GLU A 201 14.42 -15.84 -2.32
C GLU A 201 15.88 -15.67 -1.94
N GLY A 202 16.15 -15.39 -0.68
CA GLY A 202 17.51 -15.22 -0.20
C GLY A 202 17.65 -15.37 1.30
N THR A 203 18.85 -15.13 1.79
CA THR A 203 19.16 -15.11 3.22
C THR A 203 19.52 -13.72 3.66
N LEU A 204 18.96 -13.33 4.81
CA LEU A 204 19.21 -12.09 5.50
C LEU A 204 20.45 -12.25 6.36
N LYS A 205 21.53 -11.52 6.04
CA LYS A 205 22.68 -11.38 6.93
C LYS A 205 22.47 -10.11 7.76
N ILE A 206 22.15 -10.29 9.04
CA ILE A 206 22.05 -9.16 9.97
C ILE A 206 23.48 -8.66 10.26
N PRO A 207 23.75 -7.35 10.16
CA PRO A 207 25.08 -6.81 10.46
C PRO A 207 25.57 -7.23 11.86
N ASP A 208 26.85 -7.56 11.97
CA ASP A 208 27.46 -8.09 13.22
C ASP A 208 27.30 -7.13 14.41
N THR A 209 27.15 -5.83 14.16
CA THR A 209 26.90 -4.79 15.16
C THR A 209 25.53 -4.88 15.86
N LEU A 210 24.57 -5.61 15.28
CA LEU A 210 23.20 -5.78 15.80
C LEU A 210 22.93 -7.20 16.33
N GLN A 211 23.96 -8.04 16.45
CA GLN A 211 23.84 -9.44 16.88
C GLN A 211 23.49 -9.56 18.38
N LYS A 212 22.19 -9.47 18.69
CA LYS A 212 21.60 -10.15 19.87
C LYS A 212 20.85 -11.44 19.49
N ILE A 213 20.73 -11.73 18.19
CA ILE A 213 20.03 -12.90 17.67
C ILE A 213 21.03 -13.68 16.79
N PRO A 214 21.52 -14.85 17.24
CA PRO A 214 22.35 -15.71 16.41
C PRO A 214 21.45 -16.39 15.36
N GLY A 215 21.64 -16.07 14.09
CA GLY A 215 20.99 -16.78 12.98
C GLY A 215 20.86 -15.96 11.70
N SER A 216 21.00 -16.63 10.57
CA SER A 216 20.52 -16.13 9.28
C SER A 216 19.00 -16.30 9.22
N VAL A 217 18.28 -15.23 8.86
CA VAL A 217 16.83 -15.30 8.63
C VAL A 217 16.60 -15.51 7.15
N GLU A 218 15.78 -16.50 6.78
CA GLU A 218 15.42 -16.67 5.37
C GLU A 218 14.42 -15.59 4.96
N LEU A 219 14.54 -15.09 3.73
CA LEU A 219 13.70 -14.03 3.19
C LEU A 219 13.12 -14.45 1.85
N GLN A 220 11.83 -14.20 1.68
CA GLN A 220 11.13 -14.35 0.41
C GLN A 220 10.45 -13.02 0.09
N ILE A 221 10.85 -12.37 -1.01
CA ILE A 221 10.28 -11.11 -1.50
C ILE A 221 9.51 -11.39 -2.77
N GLN A 222 8.25 -10.97 -2.81
CA GLN A 222 7.44 -10.98 -4.01
C GLN A 222 6.99 -9.55 -4.34
N GLN A 223 7.22 -9.12 -5.58
CA GLN A 223 6.89 -7.75 -5.99
C GLN A 223 5.80 -7.78 -7.06
N TYR A 224 4.75 -7.00 -6.82
CA TYR A 224 3.65 -6.77 -7.75
C TYR A 224 3.74 -5.32 -8.23
N THR A 225 3.69 -5.11 -9.53
CA THR A 225 3.74 -3.76 -10.13
C THR A 225 2.49 -3.55 -10.97
N TYR A 226 1.74 -2.51 -10.62
CA TYR A 226 0.56 -2.05 -11.34
C TYR A 226 0.80 -0.63 -11.81
N ARG A 227 0.47 -0.36 -13.07
CA ARG A 227 0.49 0.98 -13.66
C ARG A 227 -0.93 1.36 -14.03
N LEU A 228 -1.41 2.43 -13.40
CA LEU A 228 -2.75 2.97 -13.59
C LEU A 228 -2.64 4.28 -14.37
N VAL A 229 -3.32 4.36 -15.51
CA VAL A 229 -3.33 5.58 -16.35
C VAL A 229 -4.68 6.28 -16.20
N TYR A 230 -4.63 7.48 -15.63
CA TYR A 230 -5.77 8.35 -15.47
C TYR A 230 -5.74 9.42 -16.53
N ASP A 231 -6.81 9.52 -17.30
CA ASP A 231 -6.95 10.51 -18.35
C ASP A 231 -8.20 11.35 -18.11
N ASN A 232 -8.16 12.59 -18.58
CA ASN A 232 -9.34 13.43 -18.64
C ASN A 232 -10.00 13.35 -20.03
N SER A 233 -11.32 13.16 -20.08
CA SER A 233 -12.10 13.29 -21.30
C SER A 233 -12.63 14.71 -21.53
N THR A 234 -12.77 15.54 -20.49
CA THR A 234 -13.36 16.90 -20.59
C THR A 234 -12.82 17.84 -19.50
N ASP A 235 -12.30 19.02 -19.87
CA ASP A 235 -12.01 20.06 -18.89
C ASP A 235 -13.29 20.76 -18.40
N VAL A 236 -13.25 21.46 -17.26
CA VAL A 236 -14.36 22.22 -16.65
C VAL A 236 -14.96 23.26 -17.62
N HIS A 237 -14.22 23.62 -18.68
CA HIS A 237 -14.59 24.58 -19.71
C HIS A 237 -15.00 23.95 -21.06
N GLY A 238 -15.11 22.62 -21.16
CA GLY A 238 -15.49 21.92 -22.40
C GLY A 238 -14.38 21.84 -23.46
N GLU A 239 -13.18 22.33 -23.17
CA GLU A 239 -12.00 22.21 -24.04
C GLU A 239 -11.23 20.90 -23.80
N SER A 240 -10.60 20.37 -24.85
CA SER A 240 -9.92 19.07 -24.86
C SER A 240 -8.49 19.14 -24.30
N CYS A 241 -8.33 19.60 -23.06
CA CYS A 241 -7.02 19.60 -22.40
C CYS A 241 -6.69 18.19 -21.87
N ARG A 242 -5.97 17.38 -22.65
CA ARG A 242 -5.52 16.02 -22.27
C ARG A 242 -4.50 16.07 -21.13
N HIS A 243 -4.99 15.95 -19.90
CA HIS A 243 -4.17 15.71 -18.72
C HIS A 243 -4.08 14.20 -18.46
N THR A 244 -2.85 13.69 -18.37
CA THR A 244 -2.59 12.28 -18.06
C THR A 244 -1.79 12.17 -16.77
N LEU A 245 -2.35 11.46 -15.79
CA LEU A 245 -1.68 11.09 -14.56
C LEU A 245 -1.42 9.58 -14.56
N THR A 246 -0.16 9.20 -14.45
CA THR A 246 0.24 7.80 -14.29
C THR A 246 0.57 7.52 -12.83
N ILE A 247 -0.03 6.49 -12.25
CA ILE A 247 0.23 6.04 -10.90
C ILE A 247 0.87 4.65 -10.98
N ASP A 248 2.14 4.58 -10.62
CA ASP A 248 2.89 3.32 -10.50
C ASP A 248 2.74 2.79 -9.06
N LEU A 249 1.85 1.84 -8.86
CA LEU A 249 1.64 1.15 -7.59
C LEU A 249 2.52 -0.09 -7.52
N LYS A 250 3.46 -0.10 -6.57
CA LYS A 250 4.34 -1.24 -6.28
C LYS A 250 3.99 -1.83 -4.93
N ILE A 251 3.60 -3.10 -4.90
CA ILE A 251 3.29 -3.82 -3.67
C ILE A 251 4.37 -4.88 -3.47
N ASN A 252 5.11 -4.77 -2.38
CA ASN A 252 6.15 -5.72 -2.00
C ASN A 252 5.64 -6.57 -0.83
N VAL A 253 5.56 -7.88 -1.01
CA VAL A 253 5.30 -8.84 0.05
C VAL A 253 6.65 -9.39 0.51
N ILE A 254 7.04 -9.05 1.73
CA ILE A 254 8.31 -9.44 2.33
C ILE A 254 8.05 -10.44 3.45
N CYS A 255 8.33 -11.71 3.18
CA CYS A 255 8.18 -12.80 4.14
C CYS A 255 9.48 -13.04 4.90
N LEU A 256 9.46 -12.76 6.20
CA LEU A 256 10.51 -13.08 7.15
C LEU A 256 10.28 -14.49 7.68
N LEU A 257 11.12 -15.43 7.26
CA LEU A 257 11.01 -16.85 7.58
C LEU A 257 11.81 -17.16 8.85
N GLU A 258 11.13 -17.15 9.98
CA GLU A 258 11.67 -17.54 11.28
C GLU A 258 10.78 -18.65 11.88
N LYS A 259 11.35 -19.85 12.01
CA LYS A 259 10.66 -21.06 12.46
C LYS A 259 10.22 -20.94 13.92
N GLU A 260 11.02 -20.29 14.75
CA GLU A 260 10.74 -20.08 16.16
C GLU A 260 10.01 -18.76 16.38
N SER A 261 8.67 -18.80 16.49
CA SER A 261 7.88 -17.58 16.66
C SER A 261 8.22 -16.75 17.90
N LEU A 262 8.81 -17.37 18.93
CA LEU A 262 9.27 -16.67 20.14
C LEU A 262 10.36 -15.63 19.86
N LYS A 263 11.09 -15.77 18.74
CA LYS A 263 12.10 -14.81 18.28
C LYS A 263 11.51 -13.64 17.48
N TRP A 264 10.23 -13.68 17.10
CA TRP A 264 9.63 -12.64 16.25
C TRP A 264 9.63 -11.25 16.90
N PRO A 265 9.33 -11.07 18.21
CA PRO A 265 9.34 -9.75 18.82
C PRO A 265 10.74 -9.12 18.86
N SER A 266 11.78 -9.92 19.14
CA SER A 266 13.16 -9.45 19.09
C SER A 266 13.59 -9.15 17.67
N LEU A 267 13.24 -10.01 16.70
CA LEU A 267 13.52 -9.79 15.29
C LEU A 267 12.87 -8.50 14.77
N LEU A 268 11.61 -8.23 15.13
CA LEU A 268 10.92 -6.99 14.79
C LEU A 268 11.69 -5.76 15.29
N LYS A 269 12.12 -5.77 16.57
CA LYS A 269 12.90 -4.66 17.15
C LYS A 269 14.26 -4.48 16.50
N THR A 270 14.92 -5.57 16.11
CA THR A 270 16.24 -5.51 15.47
C THR A 270 16.16 -5.01 14.04
N LEU A 271 15.24 -5.54 13.23
CA LEU A 271 15.14 -5.16 11.80
C LEU A 271 14.58 -3.75 11.60
N PHE A 272 13.57 -3.39 12.39
CA PHE A 272 12.91 -2.09 12.33
C PHE A 272 13.43 -1.15 13.43
N GLY A 273 14.74 -1.23 13.71
CA GLY A 273 15.41 -0.40 14.71
C GLY A 273 15.32 1.10 14.40
N PRO A 274 15.91 1.97 15.24
CA PRO A 274 15.80 3.42 15.08
C PRO A 274 16.41 3.95 13.78
N GLN A 275 17.32 3.20 13.17
CA GLN A 275 17.89 3.53 11.87
C GLN A 275 17.46 2.48 10.83
N PRO A 276 17.31 2.88 9.55
CA PRO A 276 16.99 1.94 8.48
C PRO A 276 18.05 0.85 8.40
N THR A 277 17.63 -0.41 8.47
CA THR A 277 18.56 -1.54 8.35
C THR A 277 18.63 -1.96 6.88
N ALA A 278 19.74 -1.61 6.22
CA ALA A 278 20.02 -2.11 4.88
C ALA A 278 20.49 -3.57 4.96
N VAL A 279 19.87 -4.45 4.20
CA VAL A 279 20.24 -5.86 4.16
C VAL A 279 20.36 -6.36 2.73
N SER A 280 21.47 -7.05 2.45
CA SER A 280 21.67 -7.73 1.17
C SER A 280 20.90 -9.05 1.16
N VAL A 281 20.00 -9.19 0.20
CA VAL A 281 19.32 -10.44 -0.11
C VAL A 281 20.08 -11.12 -1.23
N ALA A 282 20.82 -12.18 -0.90
CA ALA A 282 21.49 -13.01 -1.89
C ALA A 282 20.46 -13.91 -2.57
N SER A 283 20.10 -13.60 -3.83
CA SER A 283 19.14 -14.41 -4.58
C SER A 283 19.71 -15.80 -4.86
N LYS A 284 18.98 -16.86 -4.48
CA LYS A 284 19.36 -18.25 -4.80
C LYS A 284 19.31 -18.58 -6.30
N ARG A 285 18.59 -17.79 -7.11
CA ARG A 285 18.32 -18.09 -8.53
C ARG A 285 19.03 -17.20 -9.55
N LEU A 286 19.37 -15.97 -9.17
CA LEU A 286 19.81 -14.94 -10.13
C LEU A 286 21.24 -14.44 -9.89
N GLU A 287 21.97 -14.99 -8.91
CA GLU A 287 23.31 -14.53 -8.48
C GLU A 287 23.42 -13.01 -8.23
N LYS A 288 22.27 -12.33 -8.13
CA LYS A 288 22.16 -10.90 -7.96
C LYS A 288 21.79 -10.62 -6.51
N THR A 289 22.66 -9.90 -5.81
CA THR A 289 22.36 -9.35 -4.49
C THR A 289 21.43 -8.16 -4.66
N THR A 290 20.24 -8.26 -4.08
CA THR A 290 19.31 -7.12 -3.99
C THR A 290 19.42 -6.53 -2.59
N ALA A 291 19.79 -5.26 -2.49
CA ALA A 291 19.75 -4.55 -1.21
C ALA A 291 18.29 -4.19 -0.88
N TRP A 292 17.83 -4.57 0.31
CA TRP A 292 16.53 -4.22 0.84
C TRP A 292 16.70 -3.41 2.12
N ASN A 293 15.96 -2.30 2.25
CA ASN A 293 16.03 -1.45 3.43
C ASN A 293 14.77 -1.65 4.29
N PHE A 294 14.97 -2.09 5.53
CA PHE A 294 13.90 -2.12 6.52
C PHE A 294 13.74 -0.73 7.12
N PRO A 295 12.53 -0.15 7.10
CA PRO A 295 12.29 1.15 7.69
C PRO A 295 12.33 1.06 9.23
N PRO A 296 12.58 2.18 9.93
CA PRO A 296 12.41 2.22 11.38
C PRO A 296 10.95 1.97 11.76
N LEU A 297 10.71 1.45 12.97
CA LEU A 297 9.35 1.19 13.47
C LEU A 297 8.48 2.45 13.42
N ASP A 298 9.04 3.63 13.60
CA ASP A 298 8.33 4.91 13.52
C ASP A 298 7.70 5.18 12.14
N GLN A 299 8.14 4.51 11.07
CA GLN A 299 7.56 4.62 9.72
C GLN A 299 6.59 3.47 9.38
N VAL A 300 6.29 2.60 10.36
CA VAL A 300 5.30 1.52 10.22
C VAL A 300 4.02 1.95 10.90
N GLU A 301 2.99 2.23 10.11
CA GLU A 301 1.72 2.80 10.60
C GLU A 301 0.77 1.73 11.10
N THR A 302 0.70 0.59 10.40
CA THR A 302 -0.31 -0.43 10.67
C THR A 302 0.30 -1.80 10.96
N LEU A 303 -0.21 -2.46 12.01
CA LEU A 303 0.00 -3.88 12.29
C LEU A 303 -1.32 -4.65 12.16
N ILE A 304 -1.31 -5.75 11.41
CA ILE A 304 -2.44 -6.66 11.29
C ILE A 304 -2.07 -7.99 11.94
N SER A 305 -2.91 -8.46 12.87
CA SER A 305 -2.74 -9.78 13.46
C SER A 305 -3.92 -10.70 13.16
N ALA A 306 -3.62 -11.76 12.42
CA ALA A 306 -4.47 -12.93 12.22
C ALA A 306 -3.92 -14.16 12.96
N LEU A 307 -3.15 -13.95 14.04
CA LEU A 307 -2.57 -15.05 14.81
C LEU A 307 -3.65 -15.87 15.52
N GLY A 308 -3.61 -17.17 15.26
CA GLY A 308 -4.48 -18.16 15.87
C GLY A 308 -3.82 -19.53 15.89
N SER A 309 -4.05 -20.32 16.94
CA SER A 309 -3.63 -21.71 17.01
C SER A 309 -4.81 -22.67 17.21
N THR A 310 -4.87 -23.72 16.41
CA THR A 310 -5.87 -24.79 16.58
C THR A 310 -5.41 -25.82 17.61
N SER A 311 -6.34 -26.65 18.12
CA SER A 311 -5.99 -27.74 19.07
C SER A 311 -5.09 -28.78 18.42
N PHE A 312 -5.24 -28.97 17.11
CA PHE A 312 -4.38 -29.86 16.33
C PHE A 312 -2.95 -29.32 16.26
N GLN A 313 -2.78 -28.02 16.00
CA GLN A 313 -1.47 -27.39 15.98
C GLN A 313 -0.78 -27.40 17.35
N GLN A 314 -1.53 -27.18 18.44
CA GLN A 314 -1.01 -27.29 19.80
C GLN A 314 -0.42 -28.67 20.06
N ARG A 315 -1.15 -29.75 19.72
CA ARG A 315 -0.64 -31.13 19.87
C ARG A 315 0.56 -31.42 18.99
N LYS A 316 0.59 -30.88 17.78
CA LYS A 316 1.67 -31.12 16.82
C LYS A 316 2.96 -30.37 17.17
N THR A 317 2.85 -29.19 17.76
CA THR A 317 4.00 -28.29 18.00
C THR A 317 4.41 -28.20 19.47
N ASN A 318 3.64 -28.79 20.38
CA ASN A 318 3.80 -28.65 21.84
C ASN A 318 3.81 -27.19 22.35
N VAL A 319 3.37 -26.23 21.53
CA VAL A 319 3.20 -24.83 21.93
C VAL A 319 1.76 -24.65 22.40
N SER A 320 1.57 -24.10 23.60
CA SER A 320 0.23 -23.85 24.15
C SER A 320 -0.56 -22.89 23.27
N ARG A 321 -1.89 -23.08 23.20
CA ARG A 321 -2.74 -22.17 22.43
C ARG A 321 -2.64 -20.73 22.95
N ARG A 322 -2.60 -20.55 24.28
CA ARG A 322 -2.44 -19.24 24.93
C ARG A 322 -1.16 -18.52 24.50
N ALA A 323 -0.06 -19.24 24.33
CA ALA A 323 1.21 -18.66 23.89
C ALA A 323 1.11 -18.01 22.50
N VAL A 324 0.29 -18.57 21.60
CA VAL A 324 0.07 -18.00 20.26
C VAL A 324 -1.07 -16.98 20.27
N ASP A 325 -2.22 -17.35 20.84
CA ASP A 325 -3.44 -16.55 20.78
C ASP A 325 -3.34 -15.28 21.62
N TYR A 326 -2.59 -15.29 22.73
CA TYR A 326 -2.48 -14.15 23.65
C TYR A 326 -1.03 -13.65 23.78
N ASP A 327 -0.09 -14.46 24.27
CA ASP A 327 1.25 -13.95 24.63
C ASP A 327 2.01 -13.38 23.41
N MET A 328 1.93 -14.05 22.26
CA MET A 328 2.57 -13.58 21.03
C MET A 328 1.95 -12.29 20.50
N ASN A 329 0.62 -12.19 20.51
CA ASN A 329 -0.10 -11.00 20.08
C ASN A 329 0.30 -9.79 20.92
N ILE A 330 0.27 -9.93 22.25
CA ILE A 330 0.68 -8.88 23.18
C ILE A 330 2.13 -8.48 22.93
N LYS A 331 3.08 -9.42 22.93
CA LYS A 331 4.51 -9.11 22.75
C LYS A 331 4.83 -8.43 21.42
N MET A 332 4.17 -8.84 20.33
CA MET A 332 4.38 -8.23 19.01
C MET A 332 3.80 -6.82 18.94
N ILE A 333 2.60 -6.61 19.50
CA ILE A 333 1.97 -5.28 19.51
C ILE A 333 2.71 -4.33 20.46
N GLU A 334 3.14 -4.80 21.63
CA GLU A 334 4.02 -4.03 22.54
C GLU A 334 5.34 -3.66 21.86
N ALA A 335 5.95 -4.59 21.11
CA ALA A 335 7.16 -4.31 20.35
C ALA A 335 6.93 -3.26 19.24
N PHE A 336 5.78 -3.32 18.57
CA PHE A 336 5.37 -2.37 17.54
C PHE A 336 5.08 -0.96 18.09
N CYS A 337 4.50 -0.87 19.29
CA CYS A 337 4.12 0.38 19.95
C CYS A 337 5.26 1.03 20.76
N GLY A 338 6.42 0.38 20.89
CA GLY A 338 7.42 0.72 21.91
C GLY A 338 7.99 2.15 21.85
N LYS A 339 8.10 2.76 20.67
CA LYS A 339 8.41 4.17 20.50
C LYS A 339 7.48 4.76 19.44
N LYS A 340 6.84 5.87 19.78
CA LYS A 340 5.95 6.61 18.89
C LYS A 340 6.58 7.98 18.62
N THR A 341 6.81 8.28 17.36
CA THR A 341 7.22 9.61 16.91
C THR A 341 6.01 10.53 16.80
N PRO A 342 6.10 11.81 17.22
CA PRO A 342 5.01 12.78 17.06
C PRO A 342 4.59 12.87 15.58
N GLY A 343 3.29 12.76 15.31
CA GLY A 343 2.72 12.90 13.97
C GLY A 343 2.52 11.60 13.17
N VAL A 344 2.97 10.45 13.68
CA VAL A 344 2.63 9.14 13.07
C VAL A 344 1.56 8.44 13.89
N GLU A 345 0.44 8.11 13.24
CA GLU A 345 -0.65 7.34 13.85
C GLU A 345 -0.35 5.84 13.79
N LYS A 346 -0.41 5.17 14.94
CA LYS A 346 -0.19 3.74 15.09
C LYS A 346 -1.50 2.99 15.18
N LYS A 347 -1.74 2.09 14.24
CA LYS A 347 -2.97 1.30 14.13
C LYS A 347 -2.71 -0.18 14.25
N ALA A 348 -3.58 -0.88 14.98
CA ALA A 348 -3.56 -2.33 15.08
C ALA A 348 -4.92 -2.92 14.69
N VAL A 349 -4.94 -3.82 13.72
CA VAL A 349 -6.13 -4.59 13.34
C VAL A 349 -5.94 -6.02 13.83
N VAL A 350 -6.75 -6.46 14.79
CA VAL A 350 -6.62 -7.78 15.41
C VAL A 350 -7.87 -8.61 15.17
N ILE A 351 -7.69 -9.79 14.60
CA ILE A 351 -8.77 -10.76 14.42
C ILE A 351 -8.84 -11.66 15.64
N THR A 352 -9.96 -11.59 16.34
CA THR A 352 -10.24 -12.40 17.51
C THR A 352 -11.29 -13.46 17.16
N SER A 353 -12.38 -13.51 17.91
CA SER A 353 -13.51 -14.41 17.68
C SER A 353 -14.76 -13.76 18.24
N PHE A 354 -15.93 -14.18 17.75
CA PHE A 354 -17.19 -13.95 18.43
C PHE A 354 -17.05 -14.27 19.91
N ASN A 355 -17.61 -13.42 20.75
CA ASN A 355 -17.48 -13.53 22.18
C ASN A 355 -18.85 -13.31 22.84
N ASN A 356 -19.23 -14.26 23.68
CA ASN A 356 -20.42 -14.20 24.52
C ASN A 356 -19.97 -14.48 25.96
N VAL A 357 -20.51 -13.73 26.93
CA VAL A 357 -20.19 -13.84 28.36
C VAL A 357 -20.24 -15.30 28.82
N VAL A 358 -21.25 -16.06 28.40
CA VAL A 358 -21.43 -17.48 28.76
C VAL A 358 -20.35 -18.39 28.15
N LEU A 359 -19.92 -18.13 26.92
CA LEU A 359 -18.86 -18.91 26.27
C LEU A 359 -17.48 -18.57 26.86
N SER A 360 -17.27 -17.31 27.22
CA SER A 360 -16.02 -16.87 27.84
C SER A 360 -15.83 -17.41 29.27
N SER A 361 -16.92 -17.70 29.99
CA SER A 361 -16.86 -18.31 31.32
C SER A 361 -16.63 -19.82 31.26
N THR A 362 -17.08 -20.51 30.21
CA THR A 362 -17.04 -21.98 30.11
C THR A 362 -15.89 -22.51 29.25
N CYS A 363 -15.38 -21.73 28.30
CA CYS A 363 -14.37 -22.17 27.34
C CYS A 363 -13.10 -21.32 27.38
N ASP A 364 -11.97 -21.96 27.67
CA ASP A 364 -10.66 -21.29 27.77
C ASP A 364 -10.26 -20.54 26.49
N TYR A 365 -10.71 -21.00 25.32
CA TYR A 365 -10.45 -20.31 24.05
C TYR A 365 -11.07 -18.91 24.03
N PHE A 366 -12.38 -18.82 24.32
CA PHE A 366 -13.09 -17.55 24.33
C PHE A 366 -12.62 -16.66 25.49
N ARG A 367 -12.28 -17.26 26.65
CA ARG A 367 -11.67 -16.53 27.76
C ARG A 367 -10.33 -15.89 27.38
N THR A 368 -9.48 -16.63 26.68
CA THR A 368 -8.17 -16.13 26.23
C THR A 368 -8.33 -14.99 25.22
N LYS A 369 -9.25 -15.11 24.26
CA LYS A 369 -9.54 -14.04 23.30
C LYS A 369 -10.17 -12.81 23.95
N LEU A 370 -11.05 -12.98 24.94
CA LEU A 370 -11.59 -11.86 25.72
C LEU A 370 -10.50 -11.11 26.49
N THR A 371 -9.64 -11.86 27.18
CA THR A 371 -8.50 -11.28 27.93
C THR A 371 -7.58 -10.50 27.00
N LEU A 372 -7.31 -11.03 25.80
CA LEU A 372 -6.53 -10.32 24.78
C LEU A 372 -7.15 -8.98 24.42
N GLU A 373 -8.46 -8.94 24.16
CA GLU A 373 -9.15 -7.70 23.78
C GLU A 373 -9.10 -6.64 24.89
N GLN A 374 -9.32 -7.05 26.13
CA GLN A 374 -9.27 -6.17 27.31
C GLN A 374 -7.87 -5.61 27.53
N ASP A 375 -6.85 -6.46 27.43
CA ASP A 375 -5.47 -6.05 27.62
C ASP A 375 -4.97 -5.16 26.49
N LEU A 376 -5.34 -5.43 25.23
CA LEU A 376 -5.01 -4.54 24.12
C LEU A 376 -5.65 -3.16 24.26
N ALA A 377 -6.88 -3.11 24.79
CA ALA A 377 -7.59 -1.85 25.01
C ALA A 377 -7.04 -1.02 26.18
N THR A 378 -6.31 -1.63 27.12
CA THR A 378 -5.88 -0.96 28.36
C THR A 378 -4.37 -0.82 28.50
N ARG A 379 -3.57 -1.72 27.91
CA ARG A 379 -2.12 -1.83 28.16
C ARG A 379 -1.23 -1.31 27.03
N MET A 380 -1.79 -0.63 26.02
CA MET A 380 -1.04 -0.22 24.82
C MET A 380 -0.92 1.31 24.67
N PRO A 381 -0.07 1.98 25.47
CA PRO A 381 0.04 3.45 25.51
C PRO A 381 0.63 4.10 24.23
N GLY A 382 1.15 3.31 23.29
CA GLY A 382 1.71 3.79 22.02
C GLY A 382 0.82 3.53 20.79
N LEU A 383 -0.38 2.99 21.00
CA LEU A 383 -1.34 2.71 19.96
C LEU A 383 -2.36 3.85 19.88
N ASP A 384 -2.69 4.31 18.67
CA ASP A 384 -3.69 5.37 18.44
C ASP A 384 -5.06 4.80 18.11
N LYS A 385 -5.08 3.68 17.40
CA LYS A 385 -6.33 3.04 17.00
C LYS A 385 -6.21 1.52 17.07
N LEU A 386 -7.13 0.90 17.78
CA LEU A 386 -7.29 -0.53 17.89
C LEU A 386 -8.59 -0.96 17.19
N ILE A 387 -8.48 -1.80 16.16
CA ILE A 387 -9.63 -2.34 15.45
C ILE A 387 -9.72 -3.84 15.75
N LEU A 388 -10.79 -4.25 16.43
CA LEU A 388 -11.05 -5.62 16.81
C LEU A 388 -12.13 -6.22 15.91
N LEU A 389 -11.74 -7.22 15.12
CA LEU A 389 -12.69 -8.00 14.33
C LEU A 389 -13.08 -9.25 15.12
N ARG A 390 -14.38 -9.39 15.42
CA ARG A 390 -14.96 -10.54 16.12
C ARG A 390 -15.78 -11.41 15.16
N PRO A 391 -15.12 -12.16 14.26
CA PRO A 391 -15.85 -13.05 13.36
C PRO A 391 -16.44 -14.24 14.12
N GLY A 392 -17.60 -14.70 13.67
CA GLY A 392 -18.19 -15.96 14.10
C GLY A 392 -17.51 -17.14 13.41
N PRO A 393 -18.19 -18.30 13.35
CA PRO A 393 -17.69 -19.45 12.63
C PRO A 393 -17.30 -19.08 11.20
N LEU A 394 -16.06 -19.38 10.82
CA LEU A 394 -15.53 -18.99 9.52
C LEU A 394 -15.92 -20.00 8.44
N VAL A 395 -16.50 -19.49 7.36
CA VAL A 395 -16.77 -20.28 6.15
C VAL A 395 -15.60 -20.11 5.20
N GLY A 396 -14.91 -21.21 4.92
CA GLY A 396 -13.77 -21.19 4.03
C GLY A 396 -12.97 -22.47 4.14
N TYR A 397 -11.97 -22.59 3.29
CA TYR A 397 -11.13 -23.79 3.24
C TYR A 397 -9.70 -23.41 3.52
N HIS A 398 -9.08 -24.10 4.47
CA HIS A 398 -7.64 -23.99 4.72
C HIS A 398 -6.79 -24.51 3.54
N THR A 399 -7.44 -25.09 2.53
CA THR A 399 -6.87 -25.38 1.22
C THR A 399 -7.35 -24.32 0.24
N GLN A 400 -6.41 -23.52 -0.29
CA GLN A 400 -6.67 -22.75 -1.50
C GLN A 400 -7.11 -23.76 -2.56
N TYR A 401 -8.37 -23.64 -2.99
CA TYR A 401 -8.75 -24.18 -4.28
C TYR A 401 -7.93 -23.35 -5.26
N SER A 402 -6.90 -23.94 -5.88
CA SER A 402 -6.49 -23.48 -7.20
C SER A 402 -7.72 -23.65 -8.08
N THR A 403 -8.57 -22.64 -8.08
CA THR A 403 -9.76 -22.54 -8.89
C THR A 403 -9.23 -22.13 -10.25
N GLY A 404 -8.76 -23.13 -10.99
CA GLY A 404 -8.30 -23.00 -12.34
C GLY A 404 -6.88 -22.46 -12.46
N SER A 405 -5.93 -23.35 -12.71
CA SER A 405 -5.37 -23.23 -14.05
C SER A 405 -6.45 -23.74 -15.00
N PRO A 406 -7.04 -22.91 -15.88
CA PRO A 406 -7.93 -23.39 -16.94
C PRO A 406 -7.16 -24.26 -17.97
N SER A 407 -5.87 -24.53 -17.75
CA SER A 407 -4.94 -25.05 -18.73
C SER A 407 -4.66 -26.56 -18.66
N GLN A 408 -5.31 -27.32 -17.77
CA GLN A 408 -5.50 -28.76 -18.02
C GLN A 408 -6.90 -29.01 -18.55
N ARG A 409 -7.23 -28.38 -19.69
CA ARG A 409 -8.24 -28.95 -20.59
C ARG A 409 -7.70 -30.31 -21.01
N TYR A 410 -8.19 -31.36 -20.36
CA TYR A 410 -7.86 -32.72 -20.74
C TYR A 410 -8.30 -32.91 -22.19
N VAL A 411 -7.32 -33.00 -23.08
CA VAL A 411 -7.57 -33.23 -24.49
C VAL A 411 -8.19 -34.62 -24.59
N LYS A 412 -9.47 -34.66 -24.95
CA LYS A 412 -10.19 -35.90 -25.19
C LYS A 412 -9.49 -36.63 -26.35
N PRO A 413 -8.99 -37.86 -26.16
CA PRO A 413 -8.46 -38.64 -27.27
C PRO A 413 -9.59 -38.93 -28.27
N ALA A 414 -9.32 -38.78 -29.57
CA ALA A 414 -10.32 -38.88 -30.63
C ALA A 414 -11.08 -40.24 -30.64
N PHE A 415 -10.45 -41.30 -30.13
CA PHE A 415 -10.97 -42.66 -30.12
C PHE A 415 -11.87 -43.02 -28.92
N VAL A 416 -12.01 -42.13 -27.92
CA VAL A 416 -12.80 -42.43 -26.71
C VAL A 416 -14.20 -41.83 -26.82
N PRO A 417 -15.29 -42.60 -26.60
CA PRO A 417 -16.63 -42.04 -26.48
C PRO A 417 -16.72 -40.95 -25.41
N THR A 418 -17.43 -39.86 -25.69
CA THR A 418 -17.53 -38.70 -24.78
C THR A 418 -18.06 -39.09 -23.40
N SER A 419 -18.99 -40.04 -23.33
CA SER A 419 -19.55 -40.55 -22.08
C SER A 419 -18.52 -41.25 -21.19
N LEU A 420 -17.69 -42.14 -21.75
CA LEU A 420 -16.63 -42.84 -21.02
C LEU A 420 -15.53 -41.88 -20.55
N PHE A 421 -15.15 -40.92 -21.40
CA PHE A 421 -14.20 -39.88 -21.02
C PHE A 421 -14.74 -39.01 -19.87
N ASN A 422 -16.02 -38.64 -19.91
CA ASN A 422 -16.67 -37.88 -18.84
C ASN A 422 -16.75 -38.69 -17.54
N ILE A 423 -17.07 -39.99 -17.59
CA ILE A 423 -17.08 -40.88 -16.42
C ILE A 423 -15.66 -41.01 -15.85
N TYR A 424 -14.65 -41.16 -16.69
CA TYR A 424 -13.25 -41.21 -16.27
C TYR A 424 -12.83 -39.90 -15.59
N CYS A 425 -13.13 -38.75 -16.21
CA CYS A 425 -12.86 -37.43 -15.64
C CYS A 425 -13.59 -37.26 -14.30
N PHE A 426 -14.84 -37.71 -14.19
CA PHE A 426 -15.61 -37.66 -12.96
C PHE A 426 -14.99 -38.54 -11.86
N LYS A 427 -14.73 -39.82 -12.13
CA LYS A 427 -14.07 -40.74 -11.18
C LYS A 427 -12.73 -40.21 -10.72
N ARG A 428 -11.92 -39.67 -11.64
CA ARG A 428 -10.61 -39.08 -11.33
C ARG A 428 -10.76 -37.80 -10.49
N LYS A 429 -11.74 -36.95 -10.77
CA LYS A 429 -12.07 -35.79 -9.93
C LYS A 429 -12.50 -36.22 -8.52
N CYS A 430 -13.35 -37.23 -8.40
CA CYS A 430 -13.75 -37.81 -7.10
C CYS A 430 -12.54 -38.37 -6.34
N TRP A 431 -11.68 -39.14 -7.00
CA TRP A 431 -10.45 -39.68 -6.40
C TRP A 431 -9.51 -38.57 -5.94
N GLN A 432 -9.25 -37.58 -6.80
CA GLN A 432 -8.45 -36.42 -6.43
C GLN A 432 -9.05 -35.68 -5.24
N HIS A 433 -10.38 -35.57 -5.17
CA HIS A 433 -11.06 -34.96 -4.04
C HIS A 433 -10.90 -35.77 -2.76
N GLN A 434 -11.03 -37.10 -2.82
CA GLN A 434 -10.82 -38.00 -1.67
C GLN A 434 -9.37 -37.95 -1.17
N VAL A 435 -8.38 -38.09 -2.06
CA VAL A 435 -6.96 -38.01 -1.69
C VAL A 435 -6.63 -36.66 -1.07
N ARG A 436 -7.19 -35.56 -1.60
CA ARG A 436 -7.03 -34.22 -1.01
C ARG A 436 -7.70 -34.11 0.36
N PHE A 437 -8.91 -34.62 0.52
CA PHE A 437 -9.61 -34.64 1.80
C PHE A 437 -8.80 -35.37 2.87
N VAL A 438 -8.22 -36.53 2.55
CA VAL A 438 -7.34 -37.27 3.46
C VAL A 438 -6.09 -36.44 3.80
N LYS A 439 -5.42 -35.84 2.80
CA LYS A 439 -4.27 -34.97 3.03
C LYS A 439 -4.61 -33.78 3.94
N ASP A 440 -5.78 -33.18 3.73
CA ASP A 440 -6.25 -32.05 4.53
C ASP A 440 -6.58 -32.46 5.96
N LEU A 441 -7.20 -33.63 6.14
CA LEU A 441 -7.50 -34.19 7.45
C LEU A 441 -6.21 -34.48 8.21
N MET A 442 -5.18 -35.00 7.54
CA MET A 442 -3.84 -35.18 8.12
C MET A 442 -3.14 -33.85 8.45
N LYS A 443 -3.39 -32.79 7.66
CA LYS A 443 -2.71 -31.49 7.81
C LYS A 443 -3.35 -30.59 8.86
N TYR A 444 -4.67 -30.56 8.95
CA TYR A 444 -5.45 -29.61 9.76
C TYR A 444 -6.27 -30.28 10.87
N GLY A 445 -6.52 -31.60 10.77
CA GLY A 445 -7.27 -32.38 11.74
C GLY A 445 -8.79 -32.40 11.48
N LEU A 446 -9.43 -33.48 11.94
CA LEU A 446 -10.88 -33.72 11.77
C LEU A 446 -11.75 -32.62 12.37
N LYS A 447 -11.42 -32.16 13.59
CA LYS A 447 -12.21 -31.14 14.30
C LYS A 447 -12.34 -29.84 13.51
N VAL A 448 -11.27 -29.41 12.83
CA VAL A 448 -11.27 -28.21 11.98
C VAL A 448 -12.17 -28.42 10.76
N LYS A 449 -12.09 -29.59 10.10
CA LYS A 449 -12.93 -29.90 8.94
C LYS A 449 -14.41 -30.01 9.27
N VAL A 450 -14.75 -30.60 10.42
CA VAL A 450 -16.14 -30.61 10.90
C VAL A 450 -16.61 -29.17 11.18
N SER A 451 -15.79 -28.33 11.80
CA SER A 451 -16.17 -26.93 12.01
C SER A 451 -16.34 -26.15 10.71
N GLU A 452 -15.54 -26.39 9.67
CA GLU A 452 -15.73 -25.81 8.33
C GLU A 452 -17.08 -26.24 7.72
N ALA A 453 -17.42 -27.54 7.83
CA ALA A 453 -18.67 -28.08 7.31
C ALA A 453 -19.89 -27.50 8.06
N CYS A 454 -19.85 -27.45 9.39
CA CYS A 454 -20.89 -26.84 10.21
C CYS A 454 -21.04 -25.35 9.88
N ALA A 455 -19.94 -24.60 9.80
CA ALA A 455 -19.96 -23.18 9.43
C ALA A 455 -20.61 -22.96 8.07
N ARG A 456 -20.30 -23.81 7.08
CA ARG A 456 -20.89 -23.75 5.74
C ARG A 456 -22.38 -24.05 5.74
N MET A 457 -22.83 -25.03 6.52
CA MET A 457 -24.26 -25.35 6.66
C MET A 457 -25.01 -24.25 7.40
N SER A 458 -24.37 -23.56 8.34
CA SER A 458 -24.98 -22.44 9.08
C SER A 458 -25.01 -21.13 8.31
N TYR A 459 -24.19 -20.97 7.28
CA TYR A 459 -24.10 -19.71 6.54
C TYR A 459 -25.39 -19.43 5.76
N GLY A 460 -25.92 -18.22 5.90
CA GLY A 460 -27.22 -17.84 5.31
C GLY A 460 -28.44 -18.30 6.12
N HIS A 461 -28.25 -19.00 7.24
CA HIS A 461 -29.32 -19.38 8.16
C HIS A 461 -29.18 -18.65 9.50
N SER A 462 -30.32 -18.30 10.10
CA SER A 462 -30.37 -17.74 11.46
C SER A 462 -30.01 -18.81 12.49
N CYS A 463 -28.72 -19.04 12.70
CA CYS A 463 -28.27 -19.91 13.79
C CYS A 463 -28.46 -19.21 15.14
N SER A 464 -28.58 -20.03 16.20
CA SER A 464 -28.78 -19.57 17.58
C SER A 464 -27.78 -18.47 17.96
N PRO A 465 -28.19 -17.45 18.73
CA PRO A 465 -27.31 -16.38 19.23
C PRO A 465 -26.10 -16.89 20.04
N LEU A 466 -26.11 -18.18 20.45
CA LEU A 466 -25.01 -18.85 21.11
C LEU A 466 -23.86 -19.24 20.17
N LEU A 467 -24.13 -19.55 18.89
CA LEU A 467 -23.12 -20.00 17.93
C LEU A 467 -22.48 -18.84 17.14
N GLY A 468 -23.11 -17.66 17.20
CA GLY A 468 -22.70 -16.49 16.43
C GLY A 468 -23.06 -16.62 14.95
N TYR A 469 -23.06 -15.48 14.25
CA TYR A 469 -23.30 -15.43 12.81
C TYR A 469 -22.07 -15.92 12.05
N ALA A 470 -22.23 -16.95 11.21
CA ALA A 470 -21.14 -17.49 10.40
C ALA A 470 -20.78 -16.53 9.26
N VAL A 471 -19.48 -16.34 9.01
CA VAL A 471 -19.00 -15.35 8.03
C VAL A 471 -17.93 -15.97 7.14
N PRO A 472 -17.92 -15.71 5.83
CA PRO A 472 -16.85 -16.15 4.96
C PRO A 472 -15.50 -15.55 5.33
N ALA A 473 -14.45 -16.37 5.34
CA ALA A 473 -13.11 -15.93 5.71
C ALA A 473 -12.56 -14.82 4.78
N TYR A 474 -12.95 -14.83 3.50
CA TYR A 474 -12.55 -13.79 2.55
C TYR A 474 -13.18 -12.43 2.86
N LYS A 475 -14.42 -12.40 3.41
CA LYS A 475 -15.07 -11.16 3.85
C LYS A 475 -14.37 -10.58 5.06
N VAL A 476 -14.04 -11.42 6.05
CA VAL A 476 -13.23 -11.00 7.21
C VAL A 476 -11.88 -10.44 6.76
N ALA A 477 -11.22 -11.10 5.81
CA ALA A 477 -9.95 -10.64 5.27
C ALA A 477 -10.05 -9.32 4.50
N PHE A 478 -11.12 -9.13 3.73
CA PHE A 478 -11.40 -7.88 3.02
C PHE A 478 -11.64 -6.72 3.98
N VAL A 479 -12.48 -6.91 5.01
CA VAL A 479 -12.72 -5.88 6.04
C VAL A 479 -11.44 -5.55 6.80
N ALA A 480 -10.62 -6.56 7.15
CA ALA A 480 -9.33 -6.35 7.79
C ALA A 480 -8.37 -5.54 6.92
N ALA A 481 -8.28 -5.85 5.61
CA ALA A 481 -7.44 -5.15 4.66
C ALA A 481 -7.88 -3.69 4.48
N ILE A 482 -9.19 -3.45 4.31
CA ILE A 482 -9.74 -2.09 4.20
C ILE A 482 -9.47 -1.31 5.47
N ARG A 483 -9.80 -1.85 6.65
CA ARG A 483 -9.62 -1.16 7.93
C ARG A 483 -8.14 -0.90 8.26
N ALA A 484 -7.23 -1.69 7.71
CA ALA A 484 -5.79 -1.47 7.83
C ALA A 484 -5.29 -0.25 7.03
N ILE A 485 -5.89 0.00 5.86
CA ILE A 485 -5.52 1.11 4.95
C ILE A 485 -6.36 2.36 5.23
N HIS A 486 -7.62 2.16 5.61
CA HIS A 486 -8.57 3.22 5.85
C HIS A 486 -8.26 3.92 7.17
N LEU A 487 -8.27 5.24 7.11
CA LEU A 487 -7.92 6.15 8.20
C LEU A 487 -9.21 6.96 8.37
N GLU A 488 -10.08 6.49 9.26
CA GLU A 488 -11.25 7.28 9.70
C GLU A 488 -10.84 8.10 10.91
N ASP A 489 -11.17 9.40 10.86
CA ASP A 489 -11.04 10.39 11.94
C ASP A 489 -12.03 10.14 13.11
N GLY A 490 -12.29 8.87 13.43
CA GLY A 490 -13.14 8.49 14.54
C GLY A 490 -12.45 8.76 15.88
N ALA A 491 -13.10 9.50 16.77
CA ALA A 491 -12.59 9.86 18.10
C ALA A 491 -12.40 8.67 19.07
N CYS A 492 -12.83 7.46 18.71
CA CYS A 492 -12.78 6.30 19.59
C CYS A 492 -11.49 5.49 19.36
N PHE A 493 -10.71 5.34 20.43
CA PHE A 493 -9.48 4.52 20.45
C PHE A 493 -9.74 3.06 20.02
N VAL A 494 -10.86 2.46 20.44
CA VAL A 494 -11.22 1.07 20.11
C VAL A 494 -12.43 1.03 19.19
N GLU A 495 -12.27 0.41 18.03
CA GLU A 495 -13.34 0.08 17.10
C GLU A 495 -13.59 -1.43 17.13
N LEU A 496 -14.84 -1.83 17.33
CA LEU A 496 -15.22 -3.23 17.46
C LEU A 496 -16.22 -3.60 16.37
N ILE A 497 -15.83 -4.53 15.50
CA ILE A 497 -16.62 -4.95 14.33
C ILE A 497 -17.04 -6.41 14.51
N ARG A 498 -18.36 -6.63 14.56
CA ARG A 498 -18.97 -7.96 14.76
C ARG A 498 -19.22 -8.67 13.43
N SER A 499 -19.47 -9.97 13.49
CA SER A 499 -19.76 -10.82 12.33
C SER A 499 -20.79 -10.25 11.35
N ASP A 500 -21.90 -9.71 11.85
CA ASP A 500 -22.98 -9.16 11.03
C ASP A 500 -22.58 -7.86 10.33
N GLN A 501 -21.73 -7.06 10.99
CA GLN A 501 -21.16 -5.85 10.39
C GLN A 501 -20.11 -6.21 9.34
N ILE A 502 -19.28 -7.24 9.60
CA ILE A 502 -18.32 -7.74 8.61
C ILE A 502 -19.03 -8.17 7.34
N ASP A 503 -20.14 -8.90 7.45
CA ASP A 503 -20.87 -9.40 6.30
C ASP A 503 -21.55 -8.30 5.48
N LYS A 504 -21.95 -7.19 6.13
CA LYS A 504 -22.52 -6.00 5.47
C LYS A 504 -21.46 -5.12 4.80
N MET A 505 -20.24 -5.12 5.32
CA MET A 505 -19.13 -4.29 4.81
C MET A 505 -18.42 -4.91 3.60
N ALA A 506 -18.67 -6.19 3.29
CA ALA A 506 -17.99 -6.97 2.26
C ALA A 506 -18.97 -7.68 1.34
#